data_AF-A0A258B8E8-F1
#
_entry.id   AF-A0A258B8E8-F1
#
_cell.length_a   1.000
_cell.length_b   1.000
_cell.length_c   1.000
_cell.angle_alpha   90.00
_cell.angle_beta   90.00
_cell.angle_gamma   90.00
#
_symmetry.space_group_name_H-M   'P 1'
#
loop_
_entity.id
_entity.type
_entity.pdbx_description
1 polymer ?
#
loop_
_entity_poly.entity_id
_entity_poly.type
_entity_poly.pdbx_seq_one_letter_code
_entity_poly.pdbx_strand_id
1 'polypeptide(L)'
;MIGISCCNRDVGGENAQTVKDRYVKGVIEYADCLAVLIPAITTGFEAKTLAGKLDGLMLTGSTSNIDTRFYDPDTPAGEGPFDVDRDSVSFAMIDAMIDAKKPVFGICRG
;
A
#
# COMPACT_ATOMS: atom_id res chain seq x y z
N MET A 1 13.97 4.74 -6.92
CA MET A 1 12.70 4.06 -7.27
C MET A 1 11.81 4.01 -6.05
N ILE A 2 10.64 4.61 -6.12
CA ILE A 2 9.67 4.65 -5.02
C ILE A 2 8.50 3.72 -5.34
N GLY A 3 8.23 2.79 -4.42
CA GLY A 3 7.04 1.96 -4.47
C GLY A 3 5.81 2.73 -3.99
N ILE A 4 4.69 2.61 -4.69
CA ILE A 4 3.44 3.31 -4.36
C ILE A 4 2.33 2.26 -4.19
N SER A 5 1.71 2.19 -3.01
CA SER A 5 0.66 1.21 -2.74
C SER A 5 -0.60 1.50 -3.56
N CYS A 6 -1.12 0.49 -4.27
CA CYS A 6 -2.46 0.51 -4.86
C CYS A 6 -3.54 0.22 -3.80
N CYS A 7 -4.79 0.44 -4.18
CA CYS A 7 -5.97 -0.08 -3.51
C CYS A 7 -6.87 -0.83 -4.49
N ASN A 8 -7.67 -1.75 -3.94
CA ASN A 8 -8.69 -2.48 -4.69
C ASN A 8 -9.95 -1.61 -4.84
N ARG A 9 -10.45 -1.49 -6.07
CA ARG A 9 -11.70 -0.76 -6.37
C ARG A 9 -12.46 -1.50 -7.45
N ASP A 10 -13.79 -1.52 -7.34
CA ASP A 10 -14.65 -1.92 -8.45
C ASP A 10 -14.57 -0.86 -9.56
N VAL A 11 -14.23 -1.31 -10.77
CA VAL A 11 -14.23 -0.49 -11.98
C VAL A 11 -14.96 -1.28 -13.06
N GLY A 12 -16.25 -0.97 -13.24
CA GLY A 12 -17.07 -1.62 -14.26
C GLY A 12 -17.42 -3.06 -13.94
N GLY A 13 -17.55 -3.42 -12.64
CA GLY A 13 -17.87 -4.79 -12.20
C GLY A 13 -16.66 -5.71 -12.08
N GLU A 14 -15.45 -5.21 -12.34
CA GLU A 14 -14.21 -5.92 -12.13
C GLU A 14 -13.37 -5.24 -11.04
N ASN A 15 -12.70 -6.04 -10.23
CA ASN A 15 -11.78 -5.51 -9.23
C ASN A 15 -10.49 -5.05 -9.92
N ALA A 16 -10.15 -3.77 -9.74
CA ALA A 16 -8.98 -3.14 -10.33
C ALA A 16 -7.99 -2.68 -9.26
N GLN A 17 -6.70 -2.77 -9.59
CA GLN A 17 -5.61 -2.17 -8.83
C GLN A 17 -5.52 -0.69 -9.18
N THR A 18 -5.86 0.18 -8.25
CA THR A 18 -5.98 1.62 -8.52
C THR A 18 -5.06 2.45 -7.63
N VAL A 19 -4.63 3.58 -8.18
CA VAL A 19 -3.93 4.63 -7.45
C VAL A 19 -4.47 5.97 -7.93
N LYS A 20 -4.65 6.93 -7.03
CA LYS A 20 -5.05 8.30 -7.44
C LYS A 20 -3.84 9.02 -8.05
N ASP A 21 -4.03 9.64 -9.20
CA ASP A 21 -2.99 10.37 -9.95
C ASP A 21 -2.12 11.28 -9.11
N ARG A 22 -2.70 12.00 -8.15
CA ARG A 22 -1.97 12.95 -7.27
C ARG A 22 -0.80 12.31 -6.53
N TYR A 23 -0.88 11.02 -6.20
CA TYR A 23 0.21 10.30 -5.54
C TYR A 23 1.35 10.01 -6.53
N VAL A 24 1.01 9.48 -7.70
CA VAL A 24 1.98 9.16 -8.75
C VAL A 24 2.68 10.43 -9.26
N LYS A 25 1.90 11.47 -9.58
CA LYS A 25 2.42 12.78 -9.99
C LYS A 25 3.28 13.40 -8.91
N GLY A 26 2.87 13.31 -7.65
CA GLY A 26 3.65 13.84 -6.53
C GLY A 26 5.07 13.28 -6.47
N VAL A 27 5.22 11.96 -6.69
CA VAL A 27 6.55 11.31 -6.74
C VAL A 27 7.33 11.74 -7.99
N ILE A 28 6.70 11.71 -9.16
CA ILE A 28 7.39 12.00 -10.44
C ILE A 28 7.82 13.47 -10.52
N GLU A 29 6.95 14.40 -10.14
CA GLU A 29 7.17 15.83 -10.34
C GLU A 29 8.07 16.45 -9.26
N TYR A 30 8.04 15.94 -8.02
CA TYR A 30 8.71 16.59 -6.88
C TYR A 30 9.82 15.79 -6.22
N ALA A 31 9.91 14.48 -6.47
CA ALA A 31 10.90 13.62 -5.81
C ALA A 31 12.03 13.15 -6.73
N ASP A 32 12.05 13.54 -8.01
CA ASP A 32 13.02 13.10 -9.03
C ASP A 32 13.24 11.57 -8.99
N CYS A 33 12.13 10.83 -8.89
CA CYS A 33 12.13 9.39 -8.64
C CYS A 33 11.27 8.66 -9.66
N LEU A 34 11.71 7.47 -10.05
CA LEU A 34 10.86 6.51 -10.76
C LEU A 34 9.79 5.96 -9.81
N ALA A 35 8.53 6.00 -10.24
CA ALA A 35 7.39 5.44 -9.52
C ALA A 35 7.10 4.01 -9.97
N VAL A 36 6.90 3.10 -9.02
CA VAL A 36 6.45 1.72 -9.26
C VAL A 36 5.18 1.45 -8.46
N LEU A 37 4.12 1.02 -9.13
CA LEU A 37 2.86 0.68 -8.48
C LEU A 37 2.96 -0.73 -7.87
N ILE A 38 2.58 -0.83 -6.60
CA ILE A 38 2.54 -2.08 -5.86
C ILE A 38 1.09 -2.54 -5.76
N PRO A 39 0.70 -3.62 -6.46
CA PRO A 39 -0.66 -4.13 -6.41
C PRO A 39 -0.99 -4.69 -5.02
N ALA A 40 -2.24 -4.51 -4.59
CA ALA A 40 -2.82 -5.14 -3.42
C ALA A 40 -3.25 -6.59 -3.74
N ILE A 41 -2.29 -7.41 -4.21
CA ILE A 41 -2.49 -8.84 -4.51
C ILE A 41 -1.54 -9.63 -3.61
N THR A 42 -2.11 -10.55 -2.83
CA THR A 42 -1.38 -11.34 -1.81
C THR A 42 -0.75 -12.61 -2.37
N THR A 43 -1.38 -13.23 -3.37
CA THR A 43 -0.89 -14.48 -3.99
C THR A 43 0.47 -14.27 -4.66
N GLY A 44 1.48 -15.00 -4.19
CA GLY A 44 2.84 -14.94 -4.72
C GLY A 44 3.57 -13.63 -4.43
N PHE A 45 3.08 -12.82 -3.48
CA PHE A 45 3.69 -11.54 -3.16
C PHE A 45 4.95 -11.70 -2.29
N GLU A 46 6.10 -11.32 -2.84
CA GLU A 46 7.39 -11.39 -2.15
C GLU A 46 7.88 -10.00 -1.70
N ALA A 47 7.36 -9.53 -0.56
CA ALA A 47 7.66 -8.19 -0.04
C ALA A 47 9.16 -7.93 0.13
N LYS A 48 9.93 -8.90 0.65
CA LYS A 48 11.39 -8.76 0.85
C LYS A 48 12.14 -8.61 -0.47
N THR A 49 11.79 -9.40 -1.47
CA THR A 49 12.39 -9.34 -2.82
C THR A 49 12.12 -7.97 -3.46
N LEU A 50 10.89 -7.47 -3.35
CA LEU A 50 10.51 -6.16 -3.87
C LEU A 50 11.18 -5.01 -3.11
N ALA A 51 11.15 -5.03 -1.77
CA ALA A 51 11.80 -4.04 -0.93
C ALA A 51 13.30 -3.93 -1.20
N GLY A 52 13.98 -5.04 -1.55
CA GLY A 52 15.38 -5.03 -1.99
C GLY A 52 15.66 -4.12 -3.19
N LYS A 53 14.67 -3.92 -4.07
CA LYS A 53 14.78 -3.15 -5.33
C LYS A 53 14.28 -1.70 -5.21
N LEU A 54 13.51 -1.38 -4.17
CA LEU A 54 12.96 -0.04 -3.95
C LEU A 54 13.93 0.80 -3.12
N ASP A 55 13.93 2.12 -3.30
CA ASP A 55 14.68 3.06 -2.45
C ASP A 55 13.80 3.67 -1.36
N GLY A 56 12.48 3.59 -1.52
CA GLY A 56 11.49 4.07 -0.57
C GLY A 56 10.09 3.56 -0.89
N LEU A 57 9.19 3.68 0.08
CA LEU A 57 7.80 3.25 -0.02
C LEU A 57 6.88 4.41 0.33
N MET A 58 5.87 4.65 -0.50
CA MET A 58 4.77 5.57 -0.23
C MET A 58 3.45 4.80 -0.10
N LEU A 59 2.84 4.89 1.07
CA LEU A 59 1.55 4.31 1.37
C LEU A 59 0.46 5.36 1.17
N THR A 60 -0.46 5.09 0.25
CA THR A 60 -1.44 6.08 -0.22
C THR A 60 -2.66 6.16 0.70
N GLY A 61 -3.33 7.30 0.69
CA GLY A 61 -4.63 7.43 1.35
C GLY A 61 -5.74 6.76 0.55
N SER A 62 -6.66 6.09 1.24
CA SER A 62 -7.87 5.48 0.67
C SER A 62 -9.09 5.82 1.53
N THR A 63 -10.29 5.65 0.97
CA THR A 63 -11.53 5.69 1.75
C THR A 63 -11.75 4.40 2.53
N SER A 64 -10.96 3.35 2.27
CA SER A 64 -11.01 2.12 3.07
C SER A 64 -10.26 2.29 4.39
N ASN A 65 -10.80 1.70 5.44
CA ASN A 65 -10.18 1.58 6.75
C ASN A 65 -9.34 0.30 6.81
N ILE A 66 -8.43 0.24 7.80
CA ILE A 66 -7.69 -0.99 8.11
C ILE A 66 -8.61 -1.89 8.93
N ASP A 67 -8.61 -3.17 8.63
CA ASP A 67 -9.41 -4.16 9.37
C ASP A 67 -9.00 -4.19 10.86
N THR A 68 -9.99 -4.20 11.77
CA THR A 68 -9.75 -4.10 13.22
C THR A 68 -8.87 -5.24 13.75
N ARG A 69 -8.86 -6.39 13.09
CA ARG A 69 -8.04 -7.56 13.46
C ARG A 69 -6.54 -7.27 13.48
N PHE A 70 -6.08 -6.25 12.76
CA PHE A 70 -4.67 -5.84 12.76
C PHE A 70 -4.29 -4.97 13.98
N TYR A 71 -5.27 -4.46 14.73
CA TYR A 71 -5.06 -3.68 15.95
C TYR A 71 -5.45 -4.45 17.20
N ASP A 72 -6.63 -5.05 17.18
CA ASP A 72 -7.20 -5.83 18.27
C ASP A 72 -8.14 -6.91 17.69
N PRO A 73 -7.70 -8.18 17.67
CA PRO A 73 -8.49 -9.30 17.15
C PRO A 73 -9.82 -9.53 17.86
N ASP A 74 -9.94 -9.10 19.12
CA ASP A 74 -11.13 -9.32 19.94
C ASP A 74 -12.15 -8.17 19.83
N THR A 75 -11.77 -7.07 19.17
CA THR A 75 -12.66 -5.93 18.94
C THR A 75 -13.60 -6.19 17.76
N PRO A 76 -14.92 -5.92 17.91
CA PRO A 76 -15.89 -6.03 16.82
C PRO A 76 -15.45 -5.28 15.56
N ALA A 77 -15.84 -5.80 14.39
CA ALA A 77 -15.53 -5.16 13.12
C ALA A 77 -15.96 -3.69 13.13
N GLY A 78 -15.01 -2.79 12.83
CA GLY A 78 -15.27 -1.36 12.77
C GLY A 78 -16.11 -0.95 11.57
N GLU A 79 -16.21 0.36 11.33
CA GLU A 79 -16.88 0.88 10.14
C GLU A 79 -16.00 0.65 8.90
N GLY A 80 -16.56 -0.05 7.92
CA GLY A 80 -15.95 -0.22 6.60
C GLY A 80 -16.02 1.05 5.73
N PRO A 81 -15.57 0.98 4.46
CA PRO A 81 -15.16 -0.24 3.76
C PRO A 81 -13.75 -0.71 4.14
N PHE A 82 -13.48 -2.01 4.04
CA PHE A 82 -12.16 -2.61 4.29
C PHE A 82 -11.50 -3.07 2.99
N ASP A 83 -10.17 -3.15 2.99
CA ASP A 83 -9.37 -3.67 1.88
C ASP A 83 -8.27 -4.59 2.45
N VAL A 84 -8.66 -5.83 2.77
CA VAL A 84 -7.85 -6.78 3.56
C VAL A 84 -6.60 -7.22 2.79
N ASP A 85 -6.69 -7.37 1.48
CA ASP A 85 -5.53 -7.70 0.65
C ASP A 85 -4.52 -6.56 0.65
N ARG A 86 -5.00 -5.31 0.58
CA ARG A 86 -4.14 -4.13 0.70
C ARG A 86 -3.51 -4.02 2.07
N ASP A 87 -4.25 -4.32 3.14
CA ASP A 87 -3.70 -4.35 4.50
C ASP A 87 -2.54 -5.31 4.59
N SER A 88 -2.76 -6.55 4.14
CA SER A 88 -1.75 -7.61 4.14
C SER A 88 -0.50 -7.22 3.36
N VAL A 89 -0.66 -6.68 2.14
CA VAL A 89 0.45 -6.20 1.30
C VAL A 89 1.19 -5.03 1.95
N SER A 90 0.44 -4.10 2.54
CA SER A 90 1.00 -2.89 3.15
C SER A 90 1.83 -3.23 4.38
N PHE A 91 1.31 -4.07 5.30
CA PHE A 91 2.08 -4.54 6.45
C PHE A 91 3.34 -5.30 6.04
N ALA A 92 3.22 -6.25 5.10
CA ALA A 92 4.39 -6.99 4.60
C ALA A 92 5.46 -6.09 3.99
N MET A 93 5.06 -5.06 3.25
CA MET A 93 5.98 -4.07 2.70
C MET A 93 6.59 -3.15 3.76
N ILE A 94 5.82 -2.71 4.75
CA ILE A 94 6.32 -1.90 5.86
C ILE A 94 7.43 -2.67 6.59
N ASP A 95 7.16 -3.92 6.99
CA ASP A 95 8.12 -4.75 7.69
C ASP A 95 9.40 -4.95 6.85
N ALA A 96 9.25 -5.31 5.57
CA ALA A 96 10.37 -5.52 4.67
C ALA A 96 11.21 -4.24 4.43
N MET A 97 10.58 -3.07 4.37
CA MET A 97 11.28 -1.79 4.19
C MET A 97 12.00 -1.35 5.48
N ILE A 98 11.39 -1.57 6.64
CA ILE A 98 12.00 -1.31 7.95
C ILE A 98 13.22 -2.22 8.15
N ASP A 99 13.08 -3.52 7.89
CA ASP A 99 14.19 -4.49 7.94
C ASP A 99 15.35 -4.07 7.03
N ALA A 100 15.04 -3.54 5.85
CA ALA A 100 16.01 -3.03 4.88
C ALA A 100 16.56 -1.63 5.22
N LYS A 101 16.11 -1.00 6.33
CA LYS A 101 16.45 0.37 6.74
C LYS A 101 16.15 1.43 5.68
N LYS A 102 15.03 1.26 4.96
CA LYS A 102 14.60 2.16 3.88
C LYS A 102 13.40 3.01 4.33
N PRO A 103 13.27 4.25 3.81
CA PRO A 103 12.21 5.16 4.21
C PRO A 103 10.82 4.65 3.81
N VAL A 104 9.86 4.85 4.71
CA VAL A 104 8.42 4.61 4.50
C VAL A 104 7.69 5.91 4.79
N PHE A 105 6.80 6.33 3.88
CA PHE A 105 6.00 7.53 4.00
C PHE A 105 4.51 7.22 3.85
N GLY A 106 3.77 7.36 4.95
CA GLY A 106 2.33 7.13 5.02
C GLY A 106 1.51 8.41 4.88
N ILE A 107 0.44 8.36 4.08
CA ILE A 107 -0.51 9.47 3.92
C ILE A 107 -1.91 9.03 4.35
N CYS A 108 -2.42 9.66 5.41
CA CYS A 108 -3.76 9.44 5.97
C CYS A 108 -3.95 8.00 6.50
N ARG A 109 -4.31 7.06 5.62
CA ARG A 109 -4.51 5.65 5.96
C ARG A 109 -3.22 4.82 5.88
N GLY A 110 -2.27 5.30 5.07
CA GLY A 110 -0.95 4.69 4.93
C GLY A 110 -0.04 4.99 6.10
#